data_AF-A0A2R7Y2M4-F1
#
_entry.id   AF-A0A2R7Y2M4-F1
#
_cell.length_a   1.000
_cell.length_b   1.000
_cell.length_c   1.000
_cell.angle_alpha   90.00
_cell.angle_beta   90.00
_cell.angle_gamma   90.00
#
_symmetry.space_group_name_H-M   'P 1'
#
loop_
_entity.id
_entity.type
_entity.pdbx_description
1 polymer ?
#
loop_
_entity_poly.entity_id
_entity_poly.type
_entity_poly.pdbx_seq_one_letter_code
_entity_poly.pdbx_strand_id
1 'polypeptide(L)'
;MIIDVHAHVGEFPRQWTRELFDSYSHLVGDPLKSVLQYFPIEEKFLADMDEAGVDISVVMGFVHYSTSTLVPDEYVYNFVKNYPDRLIGFSCMQPVDSRDEFNAKGLLEF
;
A
#
# COMPACT_ATOMS: atom_id res chain seq x y z
N MET A 1 -18.56 -11.70 7.96
CA MET A 1 -17.90 -10.42 7.71
C MET A 1 -16.48 -10.51 8.23
N ILE A 2 -15.51 -10.63 7.33
CA ILE A 2 -14.08 -10.64 7.58
C ILE A 2 -13.52 -9.31 7.04
N ILE A 3 -12.75 -8.63 7.89
CA ILE A 3 -12.11 -7.36 7.54
C ILE A 3 -10.61 -7.55 7.63
N ASP A 4 -9.92 -7.34 6.51
CA ASP A 4 -8.48 -7.17 6.49
C ASP A 4 -8.15 -5.70 6.81
N VAL A 5 -7.34 -5.48 7.85
CA VAL A 5 -7.05 -4.13 8.36
C VAL A 5 -5.65 -3.65 7.95
N HIS A 6 -4.92 -4.40 7.13
CA HIS A 6 -3.57 -4.03 6.75
C HIS A 6 -3.20 -4.54 5.35
N ALA A 7 -3.52 -3.74 4.33
CA ALA A 7 -3.12 -3.99 2.96
C ALA A 7 -2.43 -2.78 2.31
N HIS A 8 -1.56 -3.08 1.35
CA HIS A 8 -0.91 -2.09 0.48
C HIS A 8 -1.17 -2.42 -0.98
N VAL A 9 -1.22 -1.39 -1.81
CA VAL A 9 -1.40 -1.47 -3.27
C VAL A 9 -0.32 -0.68 -3.98
N GLY A 10 -0.06 -1.01 -5.23
CA GLY A 10 0.88 -0.26 -6.05
C GLY A 10 1.42 -1.11 -7.19
N GLU A 11 2.03 -0.44 -8.17
CA GLU A 11 2.60 -1.09 -9.33
C GLU A 11 4.13 -1.06 -9.27
N PHE A 12 4.77 -2.17 -9.63
CA PHE A 12 6.17 -2.15 -10.00
C PHE A 12 6.29 -1.80 -11.50
N PRO A 13 7.24 -0.95 -11.92
CA PRO A 13 8.28 -0.29 -11.14
C PRO A 13 7.93 1.17 -10.76
N ARG A 14 6.65 1.45 -10.47
CA ARG A 14 6.16 2.82 -10.20
C ARG A 14 6.23 3.15 -8.72
N GLN A 15 5.24 2.72 -7.95
CA GLN A 15 5.20 2.93 -6.51
C GLN A 15 6.20 2.00 -5.82
N TRP A 16 6.29 0.76 -6.31
CA TRP A 16 7.24 -0.22 -5.78
C TRP A 16 8.56 -0.16 -6.53
N THR A 17 9.66 -0.14 -5.77
CA THR A 17 11.00 -0.06 -6.33
C THR A 17 11.71 -1.40 -6.26
N ARG A 18 12.69 -1.60 -7.16
CA ARG A 18 13.55 -2.78 -7.13
C ARG A 18 14.35 -2.86 -5.84
N GLU A 19 14.82 -1.71 -5.34
CA GLU A 19 15.64 -1.61 -4.14
C GLU A 19 14.87 -2.08 -2.89
N LEU A 20 13.59 -1.71 -2.77
CA LEU A 20 12.72 -2.24 -1.70
C LEU A 20 12.68 -3.76 -1.75
N PHE A 21 12.47 -4.35 -2.92
CA PHE A 21 12.37 -5.80 -3.05
C PHE A 21 13.69 -6.49 -2.74
N ASP A 22 14.80 -5.99 -3.26
CA ASP A 22 16.12 -6.53 -2.96
C ASP A 22 16.40 -6.51 -1.44
N SER A 23 15.91 -5.48 -0.73
CA SER A 23 16.01 -5.40 0.74
C SER A 23 15.30 -6.55 1.47
N TYR A 24 14.23 -7.11 0.89
CA TYR A 24 13.46 -8.22 1.45
C TYR A 24 13.85 -9.62 0.93
N SER A 25 14.80 -9.72 -0.01
CA SER A 25 15.24 -10.99 -0.60
C SER A 25 15.63 -12.06 0.43
N HIS A 26 16.20 -11.65 1.56
CA HIS A 26 16.57 -12.54 2.65
C HIS A 26 15.37 -13.19 3.39
N LEU A 27 14.16 -12.61 3.30
CA LEU A 27 12.95 -13.14 3.93
C LEU A 27 12.20 -14.11 3.03
N VAL A 28 12.14 -13.82 1.72
CA VAL A 28 11.22 -14.48 0.78
C VAL A 28 11.91 -15.16 -0.40
N GLY A 29 13.25 -15.18 -0.43
CA GLY A 29 14.02 -15.75 -1.53
C GLY A 29 14.11 -14.77 -2.70
N ASP A 30 13.56 -15.11 -3.86
CA ASP A 30 13.46 -14.18 -5.00
C ASP A 30 12.26 -13.24 -4.78
N PRO A 31 12.50 -11.99 -4.34
CA PRO A 31 11.43 -11.09 -3.95
C PRO A 31 10.64 -10.63 -5.17
N LEU A 32 11.24 -10.53 -6.37
CA LEU A 32 10.50 -10.16 -7.58
C LEU A 32 9.52 -11.25 -8.02
N LYS A 33 9.87 -12.53 -7.85
CA LYS A 33 8.94 -13.64 -8.16
C LYS A 33 7.79 -13.75 -7.18
N SER A 34 8.03 -13.49 -5.90
CA SER A 34 6.98 -13.51 -4.87
C SER A 34 6.12 -12.26 -4.95
N VAL A 35 6.71 -11.07 -4.98
CA VAL A 35 5.98 -9.80 -4.98
C VAL A 35 5.13 -9.60 -6.23
N LEU A 36 5.61 -9.91 -7.44
CA LEU A 36 4.76 -9.81 -8.65
C LEU A 36 3.56 -10.78 -8.61
N GLN A 37 3.60 -11.79 -7.74
CA GLN A 37 2.46 -12.66 -7.43
C GLN A 37 1.57 -12.13 -6.29
N TYR A 38 2.03 -11.17 -5.48
CA TYR A 38 1.33 -10.72 -4.25
C TYR A 38 0.96 -9.23 -4.20
N PHE A 39 1.57 -8.35 -5.00
CA PHE A 39 1.20 -6.93 -5.08
C PHE A 39 0.25 -6.73 -6.24
N PRO A 40 -1.07 -6.73 -5.97
CA PRO A 40 -2.00 -6.97 -7.04
C PRO A 40 -2.25 -5.68 -7.80
N ILE A 41 -2.38 -5.80 -9.12
CA ILE A 41 -3.26 -4.91 -9.87
C ILE A 41 -4.69 -5.08 -9.33
N GLU A 42 -5.51 -4.06 -9.54
CA GLU A 42 -6.88 -3.93 -9.02
C GLU A 42 -7.69 -5.23 -9.07
N GLU A 43 -7.72 -5.91 -10.22
CA GLU A 43 -8.51 -7.12 -10.43
C GLU A 43 -8.00 -8.30 -9.58
N LYS A 44 -6.67 -8.44 -9.46
CA LYS A 44 -6.09 -9.51 -8.65
C LYS A 44 -6.34 -9.28 -7.16
N PHE A 45 -6.32 -8.02 -6.70
CA PHE A 45 -6.57 -7.70 -5.28
C PHE A 45 -7.95 -8.20 -4.86
N LEU A 46 -8.97 -7.91 -5.68
CA LEU A 46 -10.34 -8.34 -5.43
C LEU A 46 -10.51 -9.85 -5.53
N ALA A 47 -9.84 -10.50 -6.50
CA ALA A 47 -9.85 -11.96 -6.60
C ALA A 47 -9.24 -12.64 -5.37
N ASP A 48 -8.11 -12.12 -4.86
CA ASP A 48 -7.47 -12.62 -3.65
C ASP A 48 -8.39 -12.41 -2.42
N MET A 49 -9.08 -11.25 -2.33
CA MET A 49 -10.09 -11.01 -1.28
C MET A 49 -11.23 -12.04 -1.35
N ASP A 50 -11.77 -12.29 -2.54
CA ASP A 50 -12.88 -13.22 -2.74
C ASP A 50 -12.46 -14.68 -2.42
N GLU A 51 -11.26 -15.09 -2.82
CA GLU A 51 -10.69 -16.42 -2.50
C GLU A 51 -10.49 -16.61 -0.99
N ALA A 52 -10.00 -15.57 -0.31
CA ALA A 52 -9.80 -15.59 1.14
C ALA A 52 -11.09 -15.39 1.96
N GLY A 53 -12.21 -15.04 1.31
CA GLY A 53 -13.47 -14.71 1.98
C GLY A 53 -13.45 -13.37 2.73
N VAL A 54 -12.59 -12.42 2.32
CA VAL A 54 -12.48 -11.07 2.88
C VAL A 54 -13.56 -10.17 2.29
N ASP A 55 -14.44 -9.65 3.16
CA ASP A 55 -15.54 -8.79 2.76
C ASP A 55 -15.06 -7.34 2.52
N ILE A 56 -14.19 -6.83 3.41
CA ILE A 56 -13.65 -5.45 3.36
C ILE A 56 -12.13 -5.48 3.58
N SER A 57 -11.37 -4.67 2.85
CA SER A 57 -9.94 -4.44 3.13
C SER A 57 -9.62 -2.96 3.34
N VAL A 58 -8.80 -2.67 4.34
CA VAL A 58 -8.24 -1.35 4.61
C VAL A 58 -6.92 -1.21 3.87
N VAL A 59 -6.91 -0.33 2.86
CA VAL A 59 -5.78 -0.10 1.97
C VAL A 59 -5.10 1.21 2.34
N MET A 60 -3.77 1.17 2.51
CA MET A 60 -3.02 2.33 2.95
C MET A 60 -1.83 2.71 2.09
N GLY A 61 -1.50 4.00 2.15
CA GLY A 61 -0.28 4.55 1.55
C GLY A 61 0.95 3.93 2.20
N PHE A 62 2.10 4.09 1.56
CA PHE A 62 3.34 3.49 2.03
C PHE A 62 4.51 4.38 1.67
N VAL A 63 5.39 4.63 2.65
CA VAL A 63 6.62 5.38 2.44
C VAL A 63 7.79 4.60 3.03
N HIS A 64 8.81 4.40 2.21
CA HIS A 64 10.07 3.82 2.64
C HIS A 64 11.22 4.67 2.13
N TYR A 65 11.68 5.59 2.97
CA TYR A 65 12.60 6.66 2.61
C TYR A 65 13.93 6.16 2.03
N SER A 66 14.48 5.06 2.56
CA SER A 66 15.78 4.56 2.13
C SER A 66 15.78 3.93 0.74
N THR A 67 14.61 3.56 0.21
CA THR A 67 14.49 2.89 -1.09
C THR A 67 13.70 3.73 -2.09
N SER A 68 13.45 5.01 -1.77
CA SER A 68 12.61 5.93 -2.56
C SER A 68 11.23 5.35 -2.93
N THR A 69 10.72 4.41 -2.15
CA THR A 69 9.41 3.79 -2.41
C THR A 69 8.32 4.66 -1.83
N LEU A 70 7.33 4.96 -2.67
CA LEU A 70 6.21 5.82 -2.33
C LEU A 70 4.94 5.31 -3.00
N VAL A 71 3.99 4.88 -2.18
CA VAL A 71 2.57 4.76 -2.55
C VAL A 71 1.87 6.00 -1.97
N PRO A 72 1.60 7.03 -2.79
CA PRO A 72 0.99 8.26 -2.30
C PRO A 72 -0.50 8.05 -1.99
N ASP A 73 -1.05 8.84 -1.07
CA ASP A 73 -2.45 8.74 -0.68
C ASP A 73 -3.41 8.99 -1.85
N GLU A 74 -3.02 9.82 -2.83
CA GLU A 74 -3.81 10.03 -4.05
C GLU A 74 -3.92 8.76 -4.89
N TYR A 75 -2.89 7.90 -4.88
CA TYR A 75 -2.97 6.60 -5.55
C TYR A 75 -3.97 5.70 -4.84
N VAL A 76 -3.89 5.63 -3.50
CA VAL A 76 -4.82 4.85 -2.66
C VAL A 76 -6.25 5.35 -2.83
N TYR A 77 -6.47 6.65 -2.82
CA TYR A 77 -7.78 7.25 -3.07
C TYR A 77 -8.35 6.82 -4.43
N ASN A 78 -7.52 6.88 -5.48
CA ASN A 78 -7.94 6.48 -6.82
C ASN A 78 -8.23 4.99 -6.96
N PHE A 79 -7.59 4.15 -6.15
CA PHE A 79 -7.86 2.71 -6.07
C PHE A 79 -9.17 2.44 -5.30
N VAL A 80 -9.31 3.02 -4.11
CA VAL A 80 -10.47 2.81 -3.22
C VAL A 80 -11.76 3.34 -3.84
N LYS A 81 -11.73 4.49 -4.53
CA LYS A 81 -12.93 5.08 -5.14
C LYS A 81 -13.61 4.16 -6.16
N ASN A 82 -12.89 3.18 -6.72
CA ASN A 82 -13.44 2.23 -7.68
C ASN A 82 -14.31 1.15 -7.00
N TYR A 83 -14.09 0.88 -5.71
CA TYR A 83 -14.81 -0.13 -4.93
C TYR A 83 -15.09 0.33 -3.49
N PRO A 84 -15.84 1.42 -3.28
CA PRO A 84 -16.07 1.99 -1.94
C PRO A 84 -16.84 1.05 -1.00
N ASP A 85 -17.56 0.07 -1.54
CA ASP A 85 -18.29 -0.93 -0.75
C ASP A 85 -17.40 -2.09 -0.26
N ARG A 86 -16.18 -2.21 -0.80
CA ARG A 86 -15.22 -3.30 -0.49
C ARG A 86 -13.93 -2.77 0.13
N LEU A 87 -13.59 -1.50 -0.10
CA LEU A 87 -12.29 -0.94 0.25
C LEU A 87 -12.46 0.30 1.12
N ILE A 88 -11.61 0.40 2.14
CA ILE A 88 -11.49 1.57 3.01
C ILE A 88 -10.09 2.16 2.81
N GLY A 89 -10.00 3.44 2.46
CA GLY A 89 -8.72 4.13 2.36
C GLY A 89 -8.20 4.56 3.73
N PHE A 90 -6.91 4.36 3.96
CA PHE A 90 -6.21 4.82 5.16
C PHE A 90 -4.95 5.59 4.76
N SER A 91 -4.86 6.83 5.22
CA SER A 91 -3.79 7.74 4.82
C SER A 91 -2.50 7.43 5.59
N CYS A 92 -1.36 7.50 4.90
CA CYS A 92 -0.05 7.38 5.50
C CYS A 92 0.47 8.78 5.84
N MET A 93 0.39 9.18 7.12
CA MET A 93 0.85 10.49 7.58
C MET A 93 1.79 10.37 8.78
N GLN A 94 2.79 11.26 8.87
CA GLN A 94 3.49 11.43 10.14
C GLN A 94 2.52 12.04 11.15
N PRO A 95 2.47 11.54 12.40
CA PRO A 95 1.65 12.14 13.44
C PRO A 95 2.00 13.60 13.73
N VAL A 96 3.25 14.00 13.50
CA VAL A 96 3.75 15.37 13.70
C VAL A 96 4.52 15.88 12.49
N ASP A 97 4.52 17.19 12.29
CA ASP A 97 5.35 17.85 11.27
C ASP A 97 6.79 18.10 11.77
N SER A 98 7.60 18.80 10.97
CA SER A 98 8.97 19.19 11.32
C SER A 98 9.07 20.19 12.50
N ARG A 99 7.93 20.62 13.05
CA ARG A 99 7.81 21.55 14.18
C ARG A 99 7.22 20.87 15.42
N ASP A 100 7.11 19.54 15.42
CA ASP A 100 6.50 18.73 16.48
C ASP A 100 5.00 19.03 16.72
N GLU A 101 4.32 19.63 15.74
CA GLU A 101 2.88 19.90 15.78
C GLU A 101 2.11 18.77 15.10
N PHE A 102 0.94 18.39 15.62
CA PHE A 102 0.11 17.35 14.99
C PHE A 102 -0.20 17.73 13.54
N ASN A 103 0.26 16.90 12.60
CA ASN A 103 0.10 17.18 11.18
C ASN A 103 -1.07 16.37 10.61
N ALA A 104 -2.19 17.04 10.41
CA ALA A 104 -3.33 16.47 9.70
C ALA A 104 -3.17 16.49 8.17
N LYS A 105 -2.03 16.96 7.65
CA LYS A 105 -1.72 16.97 6.22
C LYS A 105 -0.70 15.89 5.89
N GLY A 106 -0.87 15.28 4.71
CA GLY A 106 -0.08 14.14 4.23
C GLY A 106 1.43 14.37 4.21
N LEU A 107 2.16 13.28 3.97
CA LEU A 107 3.63 13.19 3.99
C LEU A 107 4.40 14.12 3.02
N LEU A 108 3.74 15.01 2.26
CA LEU A 108 4.34 15.72 1.13
C LEU A 108 4.58 17.24 1.34
N GLU A 109 4.44 17.77 2.55
CA GLU A 109 4.81 19.16 2.87
C GLU A 109 6.21 19.28 3.55
N PHE A 110 7.21 18.48 3.12
CA PHE A 110 8.61 18.62 3.56
C PHE A 110 9.46 19.44 2.59
#